data_AF-A0A932AWC2-F1
#
_entry.id   AF-A0A932AWC2-F1
#
_cell.length_a   1.000
_cell.length_b   1.000
_cell.length_c   1.000
_cell.angle_alpha   90.00
_cell.angle_beta   90.00
_cell.angle_gamma   90.00
#
_symmetry.space_group_name_H-M   'P 1'
#
loop_
_entity.id
_entity.type
_entity.pdbx_description
1 polymer ?
#
loop_
_entity_poly.entity_id
_entity_poly.type
_entity_poly.pdbx_seq_one_letter_code
_entity_poly.pdbx_strand_id
1 'polypeptide(L)'
;MSDSDDNASSTRPALLFPIQIDQEKSNLTISTYDNVFRFDGIPGPQAAEIIRHINSGSTVEQISNAVQADRTIVDAFIRSLIDQGLATEAEPEVYTGAQFTATLRSFYDQWNDQLFSHSLWQSLSLGTASRSIVDGWLIETYHFIRGANARLPYAIAHTADPRVRNIFAHHYREEYDHYGFFAEALVRRQISPEHVEQLGPLVGTRAVINWTRRCARTDSLAYAACSGLLESTGTDSARARAFYRTVATNFDADQTNFIDPLMKHIDLDEGFEHGNVMADIFNPIPQLSAQRANMIVQMTYQFVETLMQWFSDIEIHYFRFPHQSKRTVRIYRSNPAD
;
A
#
# COMPACT_ATOMS: atom_id res chain seq x y z
N MET A 1 -36.76 -16.01 41.67
CA MET A 1 -36.45 -14.58 41.87
C MET A 1 -34.93 -14.51 41.90
N SER A 2 -34.39 -13.96 40.81
CA SER A 2 -32.97 -13.76 40.45
C SER A 2 -32.00 -14.93 40.59
N ASP A 3 -31.97 -15.80 39.59
CA ASP A 3 -30.69 -16.20 38.99
C ASP A 3 -30.18 -14.97 38.23
N SER A 4 -29.21 -14.27 38.80
CA SER A 4 -28.41 -13.32 38.02
C SER A 4 -27.35 -14.15 37.31
N ASP A 5 -27.64 -14.51 36.06
CA ASP A 5 -26.64 -15.00 35.12
C ASP A 5 -25.49 -14.00 35.08
N ASP A 6 -24.39 -14.40 35.69
CA ASP A 6 -23.07 -13.80 35.58
C ASP A 6 -22.57 -14.08 34.16
N ASN A 7 -23.18 -13.41 33.18
CA ASN A 7 -22.71 -13.39 31.82
C ASN A 7 -21.51 -12.42 31.78
N ALA A 8 -20.40 -12.84 32.40
CA ALA A 8 -19.12 -12.17 32.35
C ALA A 8 -18.69 -12.11 30.87
N SER A 9 -19.05 -10.99 30.27
CA SER A 9 -18.94 -10.63 28.86
C SER A 9 -17.68 -11.14 28.19
N SER A 10 -17.84 -12.09 27.26
CA SER A 10 -16.81 -12.59 26.33
C SER A 10 -16.48 -11.61 25.20
N THR A 11 -16.70 -10.31 25.41
CA THR A 11 -16.54 -9.28 24.38
C THR A 11 -15.08 -9.13 24.00
N ARG A 12 -14.83 -9.28 22.69
CA ARG A 12 -13.55 -9.05 22.05
C ARG A 12 -13.69 -7.78 21.21
N PRO A 13 -13.29 -6.63 21.76
CA PRO A 13 -13.26 -5.42 20.95
C PRO A 13 -12.31 -5.63 19.77
N ALA A 14 -12.59 -4.95 18.66
CA ALA A 14 -11.70 -4.89 17.52
C ALA A 14 -11.51 -3.45 17.09
N LEU A 15 -10.26 -3.07 16.80
CA LEU A 15 -9.95 -1.76 16.26
C LEU A 15 -10.39 -1.66 14.79
N LEU A 16 -10.86 -0.49 14.43
CA LEU A 16 -11.14 -0.10 13.06
C LEU A 16 -9.88 0.62 12.54
N PHE A 17 -9.20 -0.01 11.59
CA PHE A 17 -7.83 0.34 11.18
C PHE A 17 -7.75 1.25 9.95
N PRO A 18 -6.53 1.66 9.53
CA PRO A 18 -5.34 1.81 10.36
C PRO A 18 -5.49 2.97 11.35
N ILE A 19 -4.84 2.85 12.51
CA ILE A 19 -4.68 3.96 13.45
C ILE A 19 -3.18 4.18 13.69
N GLN A 20 -2.72 5.43 13.59
CA GLN A 20 -1.37 5.79 14.03
C GLN A 20 -1.43 6.17 15.50
N ILE A 21 -0.48 5.65 16.28
CA ILE A 21 -0.45 5.86 17.72
C ILE A 21 0.85 6.57 18.07
N ASP A 22 0.71 7.72 18.72
CA ASP A 22 1.81 8.37 19.42
C ASP A 22 1.53 8.35 20.93
N GLN A 23 2.54 7.98 21.71
CA GLN A 23 2.39 7.82 23.15
C GLN A 23 3.33 8.75 23.90
N GLU A 24 2.75 9.58 24.76
CA GLU A 24 3.48 10.33 25.76
C GLU A 24 3.30 9.70 27.14
N LYS A 25 4.03 10.18 28.16
CA LYS A 25 3.94 9.60 29.51
C LYS A 25 2.52 9.61 30.08
N SER A 26 1.76 10.68 29.85
CA SER A 26 0.44 10.90 30.44
C SER A 26 -0.73 10.77 29.47
N ASN A 27 -0.47 10.59 28.17
CA ASN A 27 -1.52 10.59 27.17
C ASN A 27 -1.20 9.70 25.98
N LEU A 28 -2.25 9.32 25.27
CA LEU A 28 -2.18 8.65 23.98
C LEU A 28 -2.81 9.56 22.93
N THR A 29 -2.12 9.75 21.82
CA THR A 29 -2.69 10.37 20.62
C THR A 29 -2.91 9.28 19.57
N ILE A 30 -4.15 9.20 19.09
CA ILE A 30 -4.51 8.37 17.95
C ILE A 30 -4.80 9.29 16.78
N SER A 31 -4.04 9.15 15.71
CA SER A 31 -4.26 9.88 14.46
C SER A 31 -4.94 8.96 13.45
N THR A 32 -6.07 9.43 12.95
CA THR A 32 -6.72 8.97 11.72
C THR A 32 -6.48 10.01 10.62
N TYR A 33 -6.97 9.76 9.41
CA TYR A 33 -6.81 10.70 8.29
C TYR A 33 -7.44 12.09 8.57
N ASP A 34 -8.68 12.11 9.07
CA ASP A 34 -9.43 13.36 9.28
C ASP A 34 -9.32 13.93 10.69
N ASN A 35 -8.97 13.07 11.66
CA ASN A 35 -9.11 13.40 13.07
C ASN A 35 -7.90 12.96 13.89
N VAL A 36 -7.55 13.80 14.85
CA VAL A 36 -6.58 13.48 15.91
C VAL A 36 -7.34 13.38 17.23
N PHE A 37 -7.31 12.20 17.82
CA PHE A 37 -7.97 11.89 19.09
C PHE A 37 -6.93 11.84 20.19
N ARG A 38 -7.16 12.59 21.27
CA ARG A 38 -6.28 12.63 22.43
C ARG A 38 -6.97 12.01 23.64
N PHE A 39 -6.30 11.08 24.29
CA PHE A 39 -6.78 10.37 25.47
C PHE A 39 -5.85 10.65 26.65
N ASP A 40 -6.32 11.42 27.63
CA ASP A 40 -5.55 11.84 28.82
C ASP A 40 -5.98 11.09 30.11
N GLY A 41 -6.93 10.15 30.02
CA GLY A 41 -7.50 9.42 31.18
C GLY A 41 -6.76 8.14 31.57
N ILE A 42 -5.74 7.75 30.81
CA ILE A 42 -4.93 6.55 31.02
C ILE A 42 -3.48 6.85 30.57
N PRO A 43 -2.44 6.37 31.27
CA PRO A 43 -1.06 6.57 30.84
C PRO A 43 -0.83 6.05 29.43
N GLY A 44 -0.17 6.85 28.57
CA GLY A 44 0.04 6.53 27.15
C GLY A 44 0.59 5.13 26.89
N PRO A 45 1.66 4.68 27.58
CA PRO A 45 2.19 3.32 27.39
C PRO A 45 1.17 2.22 27.71
N GLN A 46 0.32 2.44 28.72
CA GLN A 46 -0.72 1.48 29.11
C GLN A 46 -1.86 1.46 28.10
N ALA A 47 -2.27 2.63 27.60
CA ALA A 47 -3.27 2.76 26.53
C ALA A 47 -2.82 2.10 25.21
N ALA A 48 -1.55 2.28 24.84
CA ALA A 48 -0.97 1.64 23.68
C ALA A 48 -0.88 0.11 23.83
N GLU A 49 -0.61 -0.40 25.04
CA GLU A 49 -0.67 -1.83 25.33
C GLU A 49 -2.11 -2.36 25.23
N ILE A 50 -3.11 -1.62 25.74
CA ILE A 50 -4.53 -1.98 25.54
C ILE A 50 -4.83 -2.12 24.06
N ILE A 51 -4.45 -1.14 23.23
CA ILE A 51 -4.63 -1.19 21.78
C ILE A 51 -3.96 -2.43 21.17
N ARG A 52 -2.72 -2.75 21.55
CA ARG A 52 -2.04 -3.96 21.08
C ARG A 52 -2.80 -5.23 21.42
N HIS A 53 -3.41 -5.28 22.61
CA HIS A 53 -4.24 -6.43 22.99
C HIS A 53 -5.57 -6.48 22.25
N ILE A 54 -6.22 -5.34 21.99
CA ILE A 54 -7.40 -5.26 21.11
C ILE A 54 -7.03 -5.83 19.73
N ASN A 55 -5.88 -5.45 19.17
CA ASN A 55 -5.39 -5.96 17.88
C ASN A 55 -5.11 -7.47 17.88
N SER A 56 -4.80 -8.03 19.04
CA SER A 56 -4.55 -9.47 19.21
C SER A 56 -5.83 -10.29 19.42
N GLY A 57 -7.01 -9.66 19.46
CA GLY A 57 -8.29 -10.33 19.70
C GLY A 57 -8.49 -10.77 21.16
N SER A 58 -7.85 -10.09 22.10
CA SER A 58 -8.00 -10.35 23.54
C SER A 58 -9.39 -9.91 24.03
N THR A 59 -9.95 -10.60 25.03
CA THR A 59 -11.15 -10.14 25.73
C THR A 59 -10.81 -8.95 26.64
N VAL A 60 -11.81 -8.15 27.01
CA VAL A 60 -11.64 -7.06 28.01
C VAL A 60 -10.96 -7.54 29.29
N GLU A 61 -11.32 -8.73 29.77
CA GLU A 61 -10.73 -9.33 30.96
C GLU A 61 -9.24 -9.67 30.76
N GLN A 62 -8.89 -10.28 29.62
CA GLN A 62 -7.50 -10.57 29.26
C GLN A 62 -6.68 -9.29 29.14
N ILE A 63 -7.25 -8.24 28.56
CA ILE A 63 -6.63 -6.92 28.44
C ILE A 63 -6.35 -6.36 29.84
N SER A 64 -7.36 -6.27 30.70
CA SER A 64 -7.24 -5.72 32.06
C SER A 64 -6.16 -6.43 32.88
N ASN A 65 -6.11 -7.77 32.80
CA ASN A 65 -5.09 -8.56 33.46
C ASN A 65 -3.68 -8.31 32.89
N ALA A 66 -3.54 -8.23 31.56
CA ALA A 66 -2.25 -8.05 30.91
C ALA A 66 -1.65 -6.65 31.16
N VAL A 67 -2.49 -5.62 31.14
CA VAL A 67 -2.05 -4.23 31.37
C VAL A 67 -2.02 -3.81 32.84
N GLN A 68 -2.40 -4.72 33.76
CA GLN A 68 -2.51 -4.49 35.20
C GLN A 68 -3.33 -3.22 35.52
N ALA A 69 -4.45 -3.04 34.82
CA ALA A 69 -5.34 -1.88 34.98
C ALA A 69 -6.69 -2.33 35.54
N ASP A 70 -7.34 -1.43 36.28
CA ASP A 70 -8.74 -1.63 36.69
C ASP A 70 -9.62 -1.82 35.45
N ARG A 71 -10.45 -2.86 35.46
CA ARG A 71 -11.34 -3.20 34.34
C ARG A 71 -12.22 -2.03 33.93
N THR A 72 -12.67 -1.20 34.88
CA THR A 72 -13.51 -0.03 34.63
C THR A 72 -12.77 1.00 33.76
N ILE A 73 -11.46 1.17 33.97
CA ILE A 73 -10.63 2.08 33.18
C ILE A 73 -10.45 1.53 31.77
N VAL A 74 -10.21 0.22 31.64
CA VAL A 74 -10.08 -0.46 30.34
C VAL A 74 -11.39 -0.38 29.56
N ASP A 75 -12.53 -0.66 30.19
CA ASP A 75 -13.85 -0.56 29.59
C ASP A 75 -14.18 0.88 29.17
N ALA A 76 -13.88 1.88 30.01
CA ALA A 76 -14.10 3.28 29.68
C ALA A 76 -13.24 3.73 28.48
N PHE A 77 -11.99 3.27 28.40
CA PHE A 77 -11.10 3.56 27.28
C PHE A 77 -11.59 2.89 25.99
N ILE A 78 -11.95 1.60 26.02
CA ILE A 78 -12.50 0.88 24.86
C ILE A 78 -13.80 1.52 24.38
N ARG A 79 -14.71 1.88 25.29
CA ARG A 79 -15.94 2.61 24.93
C ARG A 79 -15.64 3.94 24.27
N SER A 80 -14.66 4.68 24.79
CA SER A 80 -14.23 5.93 24.16
C SER A 80 -13.73 5.69 22.73
N LEU A 81 -12.99 4.60 22.47
CA LEU A 81 -12.59 4.23 21.12
C LEU A 81 -13.80 3.91 20.23
N ILE A 82 -14.78 3.15 20.74
CA ILE A 82 -16.00 2.79 20.01
C ILE A 82 -16.85 4.02 19.68
N ASP A 83 -17.06 4.91 20.65
CA ASP A 83 -17.84 6.13 20.50
C ASP A 83 -17.21 7.10 19.47
N GLN A 84 -15.88 7.07 19.33
CA GLN A 84 -15.15 7.81 18.30
C GLN A 84 -15.06 7.07 16.96
N GLY A 85 -15.68 5.88 16.84
CA GLY A 85 -15.64 5.07 15.63
C GLY A 85 -14.28 4.41 15.35
N LEU A 86 -13.41 4.33 16.36
CA LEU A 86 -12.06 3.73 16.28
C LEU A 86 -12.07 2.24 16.63
N ALA A 87 -13.15 1.73 17.20
CA ALA A 87 -13.30 0.32 17.59
C ALA A 87 -14.75 -0.16 17.47
N THR A 88 -14.96 -1.46 17.59
CA THR A 88 -16.29 -2.09 17.72
C THR A 88 -16.38 -2.90 19.00
N GLU A 89 -17.59 -3.02 19.58
CA GLU A 89 -17.84 -3.79 20.82
C GLU A 89 -17.53 -5.28 20.66
N ALA A 90 -17.84 -5.83 19.49
CA ALA A 90 -17.57 -7.20 19.13
C ALA A 90 -17.24 -7.26 17.64
N GLU A 91 -16.09 -7.85 17.33
CA GLU A 91 -15.77 -8.21 15.95
C GLU A 91 -16.81 -9.23 15.44
N PRO A 92 -17.45 -8.99 14.28
CA PRO A 92 -18.32 -10.01 13.71
C PRO A 92 -17.49 -11.24 13.36
N GLU A 93 -17.95 -12.44 13.73
CA GLU A 93 -17.22 -13.69 13.44
C GLU A 93 -17.02 -13.92 11.93
N VAL A 94 -17.94 -13.39 11.12
CA VAL A 94 -17.93 -13.46 9.67
C VAL A 94 -18.35 -12.11 9.05
N TYR A 95 -17.73 -11.80 7.93
CA TYR A 95 -18.08 -10.70 7.04
C TYR A 95 -18.69 -11.27 5.77
N THR A 96 -19.66 -10.58 5.18
CA THR A 96 -19.94 -10.76 3.76
C THR A 96 -18.81 -10.14 2.94
N GLY A 97 -18.61 -10.63 1.72
CA GLY A 97 -17.65 -10.06 0.78
C GLY A 97 -17.86 -8.56 0.55
N ALA A 98 -19.11 -8.13 0.38
CA ALA A 98 -19.46 -6.71 0.19
C ALA A 98 -19.10 -5.84 1.40
N GLN A 99 -19.35 -6.31 2.62
CA GLN A 99 -18.92 -5.60 3.84
C GLN A 99 -17.40 -5.45 3.87
N PHE A 100 -16.68 -6.54 3.59
CA PHE A 100 -15.22 -6.52 3.60
C PHE A 100 -14.63 -5.64 2.49
N THR A 101 -15.23 -5.62 1.30
CA THR A 101 -14.86 -4.70 0.20
C THR A 101 -15.02 -3.24 0.61
N ALA A 102 -16.12 -2.88 1.28
CA ALA A 102 -16.32 -1.52 1.78
C ALA A 102 -15.25 -1.14 2.81
N THR A 103 -14.91 -2.07 3.72
CA THR A 103 -13.84 -1.90 4.69
C THR A 103 -12.48 -1.69 4.00
N LEU A 104 -12.08 -2.56 3.06
CA LEU A 104 -10.83 -2.43 2.34
C LEU A 104 -10.71 -1.10 1.59
N ARG A 105 -11.78 -0.62 0.95
CA ARG A 105 -11.79 0.69 0.27
C ARG A 105 -11.48 1.83 1.23
N SER A 106 -12.09 1.83 2.41
CA SER A 106 -11.80 2.85 3.43
C SER A 106 -10.34 2.83 3.91
N PHE A 107 -9.68 1.67 3.89
CA PHE A 107 -8.26 1.56 4.19
C PHE A 107 -7.40 2.04 3.04
N TYR A 108 -7.79 1.76 1.79
CA TYR A 108 -7.05 2.20 0.61
C TYR A 108 -6.96 3.72 0.54
N ASP A 109 -8.05 4.44 0.83
CA ASP A 109 -8.04 5.90 0.85
C ASP A 109 -6.95 6.42 1.80
N GLN A 110 -6.94 5.92 3.03
CA GLN A 110 -5.95 6.30 4.05
C GLN A 110 -4.52 5.90 3.67
N TRP A 111 -4.33 4.67 3.19
CA TRP A 111 -3.01 4.16 2.82
C TRP A 111 -2.46 4.88 1.59
N ASN A 112 -3.31 5.23 0.62
CA ASN A 112 -2.90 6.02 -0.53
C ASN A 112 -2.43 7.41 -0.11
N ASP A 113 -3.15 8.09 0.78
CA ASP A 113 -2.69 9.39 1.26
C ASP A 113 -1.38 9.30 2.03
N GLN A 114 -1.16 8.24 2.82
CA GLN A 114 0.13 7.96 3.44
C GLN A 114 1.23 7.75 2.39
N LEU A 115 0.99 6.88 1.40
CA LEU A 115 1.94 6.54 0.33
C LEU A 115 2.35 7.78 -0.47
N PHE A 116 1.37 8.58 -0.90
CA PHE A 116 1.60 9.75 -1.74
C PHE A 116 2.04 11.00 -0.96
N SER A 117 2.03 10.96 0.37
CA SER A 117 2.68 11.96 1.23
C SER A 117 4.18 11.73 1.40
N HIS A 118 4.73 10.61 0.92
CA HIS A 118 6.17 10.31 1.01
C HIS A 118 7.05 11.34 0.28
N SER A 119 8.27 11.57 0.76
CA SER A 119 9.22 12.58 0.24
C SER A 119 9.51 12.46 -1.26
N LEU A 120 9.59 11.23 -1.78
CA LEU A 120 9.70 10.97 -3.22
C LEU A 120 8.62 11.70 -4.03
N TRP A 121 7.35 11.50 -3.69
CA TRP A 121 6.23 12.11 -4.42
C TRP A 121 6.17 13.62 -4.23
N GLN A 122 6.50 14.11 -3.05
CA GLN A 122 6.60 15.55 -2.77
C GLN A 122 7.69 16.20 -3.63
N SER A 123 8.89 15.60 -3.71
CA SER A 123 10.00 16.17 -4.47
C SER A 123 9.75 16.18 -5.97
N LEU A 124 9.06 15.17 -6.50
CA LEU A 124 8.60 15.14 -7.89
C LEU A 124 7.54 16.23 -8.15
N SER A 125 6.57 16.38 -7.25
CA SER A 125 5.50 17.38 -7.39
C SER A 125 6.00 18.82 -7.26
N LEU A 126 6.93 19.07 -6.34
CA LEU A 126 7.49 20.40 -6.08
C LEU A 126 8.64 20.77 -7.03
N GLY A 127 9.09 19.86 -7.89
CA GLY A 127 10.20 20.11 -8.81
C GLY A 127 11.57 20.17 -8.14
N THR A 128 11.70 19.66 -6.92
CA THR A 128 12.94 19.68 -6.14
C THR A 128 13.78 18.42 -6.28
N ALA A 129 13.22 17.35 -6.88
CA ALA A 129 13.95 16.13 -7.19
C ALA A 129 15.10 16.39 -8.19
N SER A 130 16.22 15.69 -8.04
CA SER A 130 17.28 15.71 -9.05
C SER A 130 16.84 14.96 -10.30
N ARG A 131 17.50 15.23 -11.44
CA ARG A 131 17.30 14.46 -12.68
C ARG A 131 17.48 12.96 -12.47
N SER A 132 18.42 12.56 -11.62
CA SER A 132 18.67 11.14 -11.33
C SER A 132 17.56 10.49 -10.53
N ILE A 133 16.91 11.21 -9.62
CA ILE A 133 15.74 10.69 -8.88
C ILE A 133 14.55 10.51 -9.84
N VAL A 134 14.31 11.44 -10.76
CA VAL A 134 13.27 11.30 -11.79
C VAL A 134 13.54 10.09 -12.69
N ASP A 135 14.79 9.92 -13.12
CA ASP A 135 15.22 8.74 -13.88
C ASP A 135 15.00 7.44 -13.08
N GLY A 136 15.39 7.44 -11.81
CA GLY A 136 15.25 6.28 -10.93
C GLY A 136 13.81 5.89 -10.67
N TRP A 137 12.94 6.86 -10.42
CA TRP A 137 11.51 6.65 -10.30
C TRP A 137 10.94 5.98 -11.57
N LEU A 138 11.31 6.46 -12.75
CA LEU A 138 10.85 5.88 -14.01
C LEU A 138 11.39 4.45 -14.24
N ILE A 139 12.67 4.22 -13.93
CA ILE A 139 13.33 2.91 -14.05
C ILE A 139 12.69 1.88 -13.12
N GLU A 140 12.48 2.22 -11.85
CA GLU A 140 11.89 1.27 -10.91
C GLU A 140 10.41 1.04 -11.18
N THR A 141 9.68 2.06 -11.65
CA THR A 141 8.28 1.90 -12.06
C THR A 141 8.16 0.97 -13.27
N TYR A 142 9.08 1.08 -14.26
CA TYR A 142 9.16 0.14 -15.38
C TYR A 142 9.27 -1.33 -14.89
N HIS A 143 10.19 -1.60 -13.96
CA HIS A 143 10.37 -2.95 -13.41
C HIS A 143 9.18 -3.41 -12.58
N PHE A 144 8.57 -2.51 -11.81
CA PHE A 144 7.37 -2.81 -11.02
C PHE A 144 6.19 -3.21 -11.90
N ILE A 145 5.88 -2.43 -12.94
CA ILE A 145 4.79 -2.72 -13.89
C ILE A 145 5.09 -4.00 -14.67
N ARG A 146 6.33 -4.17 -15.15
CA ARG A 146 6.75 -5.44 -15.75
C ARG A 146 6.61 -6.63 -14.78
N GLY A 147 6.72 -6.37 -13.48
CA GLY A 147 6.47 -7.31 -12.40
C GLY A 147 5.07 -7.92 -12.39
N ALA A 148 4.08 -7.33 -13.10
CA ALA A 148 2.79 -7.96 -13.39
C ALA A 148 2.97 -9.38 -13.96
N ASN A 149 3.94 -9.55 -14.88
CA ASN A 149 4.30 -10.83 -15.49
C ASN A 149 4.90 -11.86 -14.52
N ALA A 150 5.33 -11.44 -13.33
CA ALA A 150 5.80 -12.34 -12.27
C ALA A 150 4.73 -12.62 -11.22
N ARG A 151 3.84 -11.65 -10.92
CA ARG A 151 2.85 -11.76 -9.84
C ARG A 151 1.53 -12.38 -10.28
N LEU A 152 0.98 -12.01 -11.44
CA LEU A 152 -0.33 -12.49 -11.90
C LEU A 152 -0.32 -13.98 -12.29
N PRO A 153 0.65 -14.50 -13.08
CA PRO A 153 0.74 -15.94 -13.32
C PRO A 153 0.87 -16.76 -12.03
N TYR A 154 1.55 -16.20 -11.03
CA TYR A 154 1.70 -16.84 -9.72
C TYR A 154 0.36 -16.86 -8.95
N ALA A 155 -0.40 -15.76 -8.98
CA ALA A 155 -1.75 -15.70 -8.43
C ALA A 155 -2.69 -16.70 -9.12
N ILE A 156 -2.66 -16.79 -10.45
CA ILE A 156 -3.45 -17.75 -11.24
C ILE A 156 -3.13 -19.20 -10.80
N ALA A 157 -1.84 -19.53 -10.67
CA ALA A 157 -1.39 -20.87 -10.31
C ALA A 157 -1.77 -21.29 -8.88
N HIS A 158 -1.78 -20.34 -7.93
CA HIS A 158 -2.03 -20.62 -6.51
C HIS A 158 -3.49 -20.40 -6.08
N THR A 159 -4.34 -19.87 -6.96
CA THR A 159 -5.77 -19.70 -6.66
C THR A 159 -6.49 -21.03 -6.78
N ALA A 160 -7.25 -21.43 -5.74
CA ALA A 160 -8.09 -22.62 -5.78
C ALA A 160 -9.46 -22.37 -6.43
N ASP A 161 -10.06 -21.19 -6.18
CA ASP A 161 -11.37 -20.78 -6.72
C ASP A 161 -11.29 -20.52 -8.23
N PRO A 162 -11.98 -21.32 -9.08
CA PRO A 162 -11.97 -21.13 -10.54
C PRO A 162 -12.47 -19.76 -10.99
N ARG A 163 -13.41 -19.15 -10.26
CA ARG A 163 -13.94 -17.82 -10.59
C ARG A 163 -12.85 -16.78 -10.41
N VAL A 164 -12.20 -16.76 -9.25
CA VAL A 164 -11.09 -15.83 -8.97
C VAL A 164 -9.93 -16.08 -9.94
N ARG A 165 -9.63 -17.33 -10.25
CA ARG A 165 -8.59 -17.69 -11.23
C ARG A 165 -8.87 -17.09 -12.61
N ASN A 166 -10.12 -17.14 -13.07
CA ASN A 166 -10.52 -16.55 -14.34
C ASN A 166 -10.39 -15.01 -14.34
N ILE A 167 -10.74 -14.36 -13.23
CA ILE A 167 -10.55 -12.91 -13.07
C ILE A 167 -9.06 -12.57 -13.18
N PHE A 168 -8.18 -13.27 -12.46
CA PHE A 168 -6.73 -13.05 -12.58
C PHE A 168 -6.18 -13.36 -13.96
N ALA A 169 -6.69 -14.37 -14.65
CA ALA A 169 -6.28 -14.70 -16.01
C ALA A 169 -6.71 -13.62 -17.02
N HIS A 170 -7.86 -13.00 -16.80
CA HIS A 170 -8.30 -11.86 -17.59
C HIS A 170 -7.42 -10.64 -17.33
N HIS A 171 -7.22 -10.28 -16.06
CA HIS A 171 -6.35 -9.17 -15.66
C HIS A 171 -4.91 -9.35 -16.18
N TYR A 172 -4.37 -10.57 -16.14
CA TYR A 172 -3.07 -10.87 -16.73
C TYR A 172 -2.96 -10.55 -18.22
N ARG A 173 -4.03 -10.81 -18.99
CA ARG A 173 -4.04 -10.54 -20.42
C ARG A 173 -3.97 -9.04 -20.70
N GLU A 174 -4.62 -8.24 -19.88
CA GLU A 174 -4.61 -6.79 -19.97
C GLU A 174 -3.23 -6.24 -19.61
N GLU A 175 -2.68 -6.67 -18.47
CA GLU A 175 -1.40 -6.17 -17.94
C GLU A 175 -0.14 -6.64 -18.67
N TYR A 176 -0.25 -7.64 -19.55
CA TYR A 176 0.89 -8.40 -20.08
C TYR A 176 1.99 -7.50 -20.68
N ASP A 177 1.60 -6.44 -21.40
CA ASP A 177 2.49 -5.55 -22.13
C ASP A 177 2.45 -4.09 -21.65
N HIS A 178 1.77 -3.79 -20.53
CA HIS A 178 1.68 -2.44 -19.96
C HIS A 178 3.05 -1.80 -19.66
N TYR A 179 4.08 -2.61 -19.37
CA TYR A 179 5.44 -2.13 -19.20
C TYR A 179 6.02 -1.44 -20.45
N GLY A 180 5.43 -1.67 -21.62
CA GLY A 180 5.78 -1.01 -22.88
C GLY A 180 5.61 0.51 -22.83
N PHE A 181 4.59 1.02 -22.13
CA PHE A 181 4.41 2.46 -21.93
C PHE A 181 5.60 3.08 -21.17
N PHE A 182 6.06 2.39 -20.12
CA PHE A 182 7.21 2.83 -19.33
C PHE A 182 8.53 2.69 -20.10
N ALA A 183 8.66 1.66 -20.95
CA ALA A 183 9.79 1.53 -21.86
C ALA A 183 9.86 2.72 -22.85
N GLU A 184 8.73 3.13 -23.42
CA GLU A 184 8.66 4.28 -24.31
C GLU A 184 9.07 5.57 -23.59
N ALA A 185 8.61 5.77 -22.35
CA ALA A 185 9.00 6.91 -21.53
C ALA A 185 10.51 6.93 -21.21
N LEU A 186 11.12 5.77 -20.93
CA LEU A 186 12.57 5.65 -20.75
C LEU A 186 13.32 6.06 -22.02
N VAL A 187 12.87 5.61 -23.19
CA VAL A 187 13.46 5.99 -24.49
C VAL A 187 13.36 7.50 -24.72
N ARG A 188 12.21 8.11 -24.43
CA ARG A 188 12.02 9.58 -24.53
C ARG A 188 13.01 10.34 -23.64
N ARG A 189 13.40 9.77 -22.49
CA ARG A 189 14.45 10.29 -21.60
C ARG A 189 15.89 9.89 -21.97
N GLN A 190 16.09 9.26 -23.13
CA GLN A 190 17.38 8.76 -23.60
C GLN A 190 17.98 7.68 -22.68
N ILE A 191 17.14 6.91 -22.01
CA ILE A 191 17.51 5.73 -21.23
C ILE A 191 17.17 4.49 -22.06
N SER A 192 18.15 3.62 -22.30
CA SER A 192 17.94 2.37 -23.04
C SER A 192 17.23 1.35 -22.15
N PRO A 193 16.03 0.86 -22.55
CA PRO A 193 15.34 -0.22 -21.81
C PRO A 193 16.18 -1.50 -21.71
N GLU A 194 16.98 -1.80 -22.74
CA GLU A 194 17.88 -2.97 -22.71
C GLU A 194 18.95 -2.84 -21.63
N HIS A 195 19.47 -1.63 -21.42
CA HIS A 195 20.41 -1.38 -20.33
C HIS A 195 19.75 -1.48 -18.97
N VAL A 196 18.53 -0.95 -18.83
CA VAL A 196 17.71 -1.06 -17.62
C VAL A 196 17.43 -2.53 -17.26
N GLU A 197 17.13 -3.36 -18.25
CA GLU A 197 16.96 -4.82 -18.08
C GLU A 197 18.25 -5.51 -17.62
N GLN A 198 19.40 -5.12 -18.14
CA GLN A 198 20.69 -5.69 -17.74
C GLN A 198 21.08 -5.35 -16.30
N LEU A 199 20.79 -4.13 -15.86
CA LEU A 199 21.02 -3.71 -14.47
C LEU A 199 20.04 -4.40 -13.51
N GLY A 200 18.81 -4.58 -13.97
CA GLY A 200 17.72 -5.15 -13.18
C GLY A 200 17.18 -4.19 -12.12
N PRO A 201 16.12 -4.61 -11.40
CA PRO A 201 15.47 -3.78 -10.39
C PRO A 201 16.28 -3.66 -9.10
N LEU A 202 16.03 -2.57 -8.37
CA LEU A 202 16.46 -2.41 -6.97
C LEU A 202 15.89 -3.51 -6.06
N VAL A 203 16.52 -3.65 -4.89
CA VAL A 203 16.07 -4.59 -3.87
C VAL A 203 14.67 -4.25 -3.36
N GLY A 204 14.32 -2.96 -3.20
CA GLY A 204 12.98 -2.52 -2.86
C GLY A 204 11.94 -2.93 -3.91
N THR A 205 12.24 -2.72 -5.19
CA THR A 205 11.36 -3.12 -6.31
C THR A 205 11.13 -4.62 -6.32
N ARG A 206 12.19 -5.42 -6.11
CA ARG A 206 12.06 -6.89 -5.95
C ARG A 206 11.25 -7.27 -4.72
N ALA A 207 11.39 -6.54 -3.61
CA ALA A 207 10.64 -6.81 -2.39
C ALA A 207 9.13 -6.64 -2.62
N VAL A 208 8.71 -5.56 -3.28
CA VAL A 208 7.31 -5.31 -3.67
C VAL A 208 6.76 -6.45 -4.53
N ILE A 209 7.50 -6.84 -5.58
CA ILE A 209 7.09 -7.95 -6.47
C ILE A 209 6.99 -9.28 -5.69
N ASN A 210 7.99 -9.59 -4.85
CA ASN A 210 7.99 -10.83 -4.08
C ASN A 210 6.95 -10.86 -2.98
N TRP A 211 6.59 -9.70 -2.40
CA TRP A 211 5.53 -9.60 -1.41
C TRP A 211 4.19 -10.00 -1.99
N THR A 212 3.82 -9.44 -3.15
CA THR A 212 2.56 -9.83 -3.83
C THR A 212 2.54 -11.31 -4.21
N ARG A 213 3.67 -11.89 -4.62
CA ARG A 213 3.79 -13.35 -4.84
C ARG A 213 3.61 -14.14 -3.55
N ARG A 214 4.13 -13.66 -2.42
CA ARG A 214 3.89 -14.26 -1.10
C ARG A 214 2.41 -14.21 -0.76
N CYS A 215 1.74 -13.09 -0.95
CA CYS A 215 0.30 -12.96 -0.78
C CYS A 215 -0.44 -14.02 -1.60
N ALA A 216 -0.17 -14.09 -2.91
CA ALA A 216 -0.79 -15.06 -3.82
C ALA A 216 -0.64 -16.53 -3.38
N ARG A 217 0.52 -16.91 -2.85
CA ARG A 217 0.77 -18.28 -2.38
C ARG A 217 0.11 -18.58 -1.04
N THR A 218 -0.02 -17.58 -0.17
CA THR A 218 -0.67 -17.74 1.14
C THR A 218 -2.18 -17.75 0.99
N ASP A 219 -2.73 -16.79 0.26
CA ASP A 219 -4.16 -16.65 0.02
C ASP A 219 -4.42 -15.79 -1.22
N SER A 220 -5.16 -16.31 -2.20
CA SER A 220 -5.50 -15.57 -3.42
C SER A 220 -6.27 -14.27 -3.15
N LEU A 221 -7.05 -14.20 -2.06
CA LEU A 221 -7.74 -12.98 -1.65
C LEU A 221 -6.78 -11.94 -1.05
N ALA A 222 -5.71 -12.37 -0.38
CA ALA A 222 -4.67 -11.44 0.06
C ALA A 222 -3.95 -10.79 -1.12
N TYR A 223 -3.70 -11.56 -2.19
CA TYR A 223 -3.23 -10.97 -3.45
C TYR A 223 -4.24 -10.02 -4.07
N ALA A 224 -5.53 -10.40 -4.13
CA ALA A 224 -6.58 -9.53 -4.64
C ALA A 224 -6.67 -8.20 -3.89
N ALA A 225 -6.48 -8.21 -2.56
CA ALA A 225 -6.45 -6.99 -1.76
C ALA A 225 -5.19 -6.14 -2.02
N CYS A 226 -4.02 -6.75 -2.24
CA CYS A 226 -2.83 -5.99 -2.64
C CYS A 226 -2.99 -5.39 -4.05
N SER A 227 -3.55 -6.15 -4.99
CA SER A 227 -3.84 -5.67 -6.34
C SER A 227 -4.86 -4.53 -6.29
N GLY A 228 -5.94 -4.70 -5.53
CA GLY A 228 -6.96 -3.67 -5.35
C GLY A 228 -6.42 -2.35 -4.82
N LEU A 229 -5.43 -2.37 -3.92
CA LEU A 229 -4.75 -1.15 -3.48
C LEU A 229 -4.04 -0.46 -4.65
N LEU A 230 -3.31 -1.22 -5.48
CA LEU A 230 -2.63 -0.66 -6.65
C LEU A 230 -3.63 -0.07 -7.65
N GLU A 231 -4.69 -0.81 -7.97
CA GLU A 231 -5.72 -0.38 -8.92
C GLU A 231 -6.60 0.76 -8.38
N SER A 232 -6.69 0.92 -7.05
CA SER A 232 -7.44 2.04 -6.45
C SER A 232 -6.87 3.40 -6.88
N THR A 233 -5.58 3.47 -7.21
CA THR A 233 -4.97 4.67 -7.76
C THR A 233 -5.49 5.00 -9.17
N GLY A 234 -5.89 3.99 -9.94
CA GLY A 234 -6.56 4.16 -11.23
C GLY A 234 -7.97 4.74 -11.12
N THR A 235 -8.65 4.55 -9.98
CA THR A 235 -9.97 5.17 -9.73
C THR A 235 -9.89 6.67 -9.46
N ASP A 236 -8.71 7.20 -9.15
CA ASP A 236 -8.41 8.63 -9.09
C ASP A 236 -7.52 9.06 -10.27
N SER A 237 -7.95 8.66 -11.48
CA SER A 237 -7.29 9.00 -12.74
C SER A 237 -7.07 10.51 -12.90
N ALA A 238 -7.94 11.34 -12.32
CA ALA A 238 -7.82 12.79 -12.31
C ALA A 238 -6.59 13.27 -11.52
N ARG A 239 -6.39 12.80 -10.27
CA ARG A 239 -5.21 13.13 -9.46
C ARG A 239 -3.93 12.59 -10.09
N ALA A 240 -3.98 11.37 -10.64
CA ALA A 240 -2.84 10.78 -11.33
C ALA A 240 -2.42 11.60 -12.57
N ARG A 241 -3.38 12.01 -13.41
CA ARG A 241 -3.13 12.93 -14.54
C ARG A 241 -2.60 14.29 -14.07
N ALA A 242 -3.14 14.85 -13.00
CA ALA A 242 -2.65 16.12 -12.45
C ALA A 242 -1.20 16.02 -12.00
N PHE A 243 -0.84 14.94 -11.29
CA PHE A 243 0.52 14.65 -10.87
C PHE A 243 1.48 14.56 -12.07
N TYR A 244 1.14 13.77 -13.09
CA TYR A 244 1.98 13.61 -14.28
C TYR A 244 2.17 14.92 -15.06
N ARG A 245 1.14 15.78 -15.16
CA ARG A 245 1.28 17.12 -15.76
C ARG A 245 2.25 18.00 -14.97
N THR A 246 2.20 17.94 -13.65
CA THR A 246 3.13 18.65 -12.76
C THR A 246 4.56 18.15 -12.95
N VAL A 247 4.77 16.83 -13.02
CA VAL A 247 6.10 16.24 -13.30
C VAL A 247 6.63 16.68 -14.67
N ALA A 248 5.79 16.69 -15.72
CA ALA A 248 6.19 17.19 -17.03
C ALA A 248 6.60 18.67 -16.99
N THR A 249 5.83 19.50 -16.29
CA THR A 249 6.12 20.93 -16.12
C THR A 249 7.46 21.16 -15.42
N ASN A 250 7.78 20.34 -14.43
CA ASN A 250 9.01 20.49 -13.65
C ASN A 250 10.25 19.89 -14.33
N PHE A 251 10.10 18.82 -15.11
CA PHE A 251 11.24 17.99 -15.53
C PHE A 251 11.34 17.68 -17.02
N ASP A 252 10.47 18.25 -17.87
CA ASP A 252 10.49 18.05 -19.33
C ASP A 252 10.88 19.33 -20.10
N ALA A 253 11.91 20.04 -19.62
CA ALA A 253 12.42 21.24 -20.29
C ALA A 253 12.88 20.98 -21.73
N ASP A 254 13.30 19.75 -22.02
CA ASP A 254 13.76 19.30 -23.34
C ASP A 254 12.58 18.90 -24.27
N GLN A 255 11.33 19.03 -23.81
CA GLN A 255 10.10 18.72 -24.57
C GLN A 255 10.11 17.29 -25.18
N THR A 256 10.64 16.34 -24.42
CA THR A 256 10.67 14.92 -24.82
C THR A 256 9.29 14.29 -24.75
N ASN A 257 8.36 14.94 -24.03
CA ASN A 257 7.04 14.47 -23.68
C ASN A 257 7.10 13.08 -23.03
N PHE A 258 8.10 12.83 -22.18
CA PHE A 258 8.33 11.49 -21.60
C PHE A 258 7.17 10.98 -20.74
N ILE A 259 6.27 11.87 -20.32
CA ILE A 259 5.08 11.55 -19.54
C ILE A 259 3.91 11.06 -20.41
N ASP A 260 3.84 11.36 -21.71
CA ASP A 260 2.67 10.96 -22.53
C ASP A 260 2.38 9.45 -22.50
N PRO A 261 3.38 8.55 -22.57
CA PRO A 261 3.11 7.12 -22.49
C PRO A 261 2.47 6.73 -21.16
N LEU A 262 2.86 7.38 -20.06
CA LEU A 262 2.30 7.14 -18.73
C LEU A 262 0.85 7.65 -18.63
N MET A 263 0.52 8.75 -19.32
CA MET A 263 -0.87 9.21 -19.44
C MET A 263 -1.73 8.19 -20.21
N LYS A 264 -1.20 7.65 -21.31
CA LYS A 264 -1.90 6.62 -22.09
C LYS A 264 -2.14 5.35 -21.28
N HIS A 265 -1.21 4.97 -20.40
CA HIS A 265 -1.40 3.88 -19.45
C HIS A 265 -2.59 4.15 -18.52
N ILE A 266 -2.67 5.33 -17.90
CA ILE A 266 -3.84 5.69 -17.07
C ILE A 266 -5.14 5.60 -17.88
N ASP A 267 -5.16 6.13 -19.10
CA ASP A 267 -6.36 6.11 -19.95
C ASP A 267 -6.77 4.67 -20.31
N LEU A 268 -5.81 3.77 -20.46
CA LEU A 268 -6.05 2.35 -20.73
C LEU A 268 -6.62 1.64 -19.49
N ASP A 269 -6.01 1.83 -18.30
CA ASP A 269 -6.48 1.25 -17.04
C ASP A 269 -7.90 1.72 -16.68
N GLU A 270 -8.20 3.00 -16.91
CA GLU A 270 -9.55 3.56 -16.73
C GLU A 270 -10.54 2.88 -17.69
N GLY A 271 -10.13 2.64 -18.94
CA GLY A 271 -10.94 1.94 -19.93
C GLY A 271 -11.19 0.46 -19.62
N PHE A 272 -10.29 -0.19 -18.87
CA PHE A 272 -10.47 -1.57 -18.38
C PHE A 272 -11.20 -1.66 -17.04
N GLU A 273 -11.58 -0.52 -16.44
CA GLU A 273 -12.26 -0.48 -15.14
C GLU A 273 -11.53 -1.25 -14.03
N HIS A 274 -10.19 -1.22 -14.03
CA HIS A 274 -9.35 -2.00 -13.09
C HIS A 274 -9.68 -1.76 -11.61
N GLY A 275 -10.22 -0.58 -11.28
CA GLY A 275 -10.74 -0.26 -9.95
C GLY A 275 -11.83 -1.20 -9.41
N ASN A 276 -12.47 -2.00 -10.28
CA ASN A 276 -13.53 -2.93 -9.91
C ASN A 276 -13.03 -4.35 -9.61
N VAL A 277 -11.81 -4.73 -10.03
CA VAL A 277 -11.29 -6.11 -9.93
C VAL A 277 -11.38 -6.67 -8.51
N MET A 278 -11.03 -5.87 -7.51
CA MET A 278 -11.13 -6.28 -6.09
C MET A 278 -12.58 -6.55 -5.69
N ALA A 279 -13.51 -5.64 -6.06
CA ALA A 279 -14.93 -5.79 -5.74
C ALA A 279 -15.53 -7.03 -6.42
N ASP A 280 -15.17 -7.31 -7.67
CA ASP A 280 -15.62 -8.50 -8.40
C ASP A 280 -15.14 -9.80 -7.75
N ILE A 281 -13.96 -9.78 -7.14
CA ILE A 281 -13.43 -10.93 -6.39
C ILE A 281 -14.15 -11.10 -5.06
N PHE A 282 -14.29 -10.04 -4.28
CA PHE A 282 -14.77 -10.13 -2.90
C PHE A 282 -16.29 -10.13 -2.78
N ASN A 283 -17.03 -9.25 -3.47
CA ASN A 283 -18.48 -9.09 -3.29
C ASN A 283 -19.29 -10.40 -3.36
N PRO A 284 -18.98 -11.36 -4.25
CA PRO A 284 -19.73 -12.62 -4.33
C PRO A 284 -19.48 -13.59 -3.16
N ILE A 285 -18.53 -13.31 -2.26
CA ILE A 285 -18.21 -14.19 -1.13
C ILE A 285 -19.33 -14.07 -0.08
N PRO A 286 -20.08 -15.16 0.22
CA PRO A 286 -21.19 -15.08 1.16
C PRO A 286 -20.73 -14.92 2.60
N GLN A 287 -19.62 -15.57 2.96
CA GLN A 287 -19.05 -15.55 4.30
C GLN A 287 -17.52 -15.60 4.23
N LEU A 288 -16.88 -14.66 4.90
CA LEU A 288 -15.45 -14.53 5.10
C LEU A 288 -15.20 -14.48 6.61
N SER A 289 -14.47 -15.44 7.16
CA SER A 289 -14.18 -15.42 8.60
C SER A 289 -13.36 -14.19 8.99
N ALA A 290 -13.61 -13.66 10.19
CA ALA A 290 -12.84 -12.54 10.74
C ALA A 290 -11.34 -12.79 10.74
N GLN A 291 -10.93 -14.02 11.11
CA GLN A 291 -9.52 -14.42 11.08
C GLN A 291 -8.90 -14.26 9.67
N ARG A 292 -9.61 -14.68 8.63
CA ARG A 292 -9.12 -14.58 7.25
C ARG A 292 -9.15 -13.13 6.76
N ALA A 293 -10.19 -12.37 7.10
CA ALA A 293 -10.29 -10.94 6.82
C ALA A 293 -9.11 -10.16 7.45
N ASN A 294 -8.82 -10.38 8.73
CA ASN A 294 -7.71 -9.74 9.44
C ASN A 294 -6.35 -10.10 8.85
N MET A 295 -6.15 -11.38 8.49
CA MET A 295 -4.93 -11.79 7.79
C MET A 295 -4.77 -11.05 6.46
N ILE A 296 -5.84 -10.92 5.67
CA ILE A 296 -5.82 -10.19 4.39
C ILE A 296 -5.47 -8.72 4.62
N VAL A 297 -6.09 -8.06 5.60
CA VAL A 297 -5.81 -6.66 5.96
C VAL A 297 -4.34 -6.51 6.39
N GLN A 298 -3.86 -7.36 7.28
CA GLN A 298 -2.48 -7.32 7.76
C GLN A 298 -1.47 -7.50 6.63
N MET A 299 -1.68 -8.47 5.74
CA MET A 299 -0.80 -8.69 4.59
C MET A 299 -0.82 -7.52 3.60
N THR A 300 -1.97 -6.85 3.46
CA THR A 300 -2.11 -5.67 2.62
C THR A 300 -1.44 -4.44 3.26
N TYR A 301 -1.54 -4.27 4.58
CA TYR A 301 -0.83 -3.20 5.28
C TYR A 301 0.68 -3.39 5.23
N GLN A 302 1.18 -4.61 5.40
CA GLN A 302 2.60 -4.92 5.21
C GLN A 302 3.07 -4.65 3.76
N PHE A 303 2.15 -4.75 2.79
CA PHE A 303 2.43 -4.34 1.43
C PHE A 303 2.59 -2.82 1.31
N VAL A 304 1.74 -2.03 1.99
CA VAL A 304 1.88 -0.56 2.11
C VAL A 304 3.25 -0.20 2.69
N GLU A 305 3.66 -0.84 3.79
CA GLU A 305 4.99 -0.62 4.38
C GLU A 305 6.12 -0.96 3.40
N THR A 306 5.95 -2.03 2.62
CA THR A 306 6.91 -2.44 1.58
C THR A 306 7.00 -1.41 0.46
N LEU A 307 5.86 -0.80 0.06
CA LEU A 307 5.82 0.29 -0.92
C LEU A 307 6.50 1.56 -0.39
N MET A 308 6.27 1.93 0.88
CA MET A 308 6.97 3.04 1.53
C MET A 308 8.49 2.84 1.54
N GLN A 309 8.94 1.64 1.89
CA GLN A 309 10.36 1.31 1.85
C GLN A 309 10.93 1.33 0.43
N TRP A 310 10.14 0.94 -0.58
CA TRP A 310 10.52 1.04 -1.98
C TRP A 310 10.70 2.50 -2.43
N PHE A 311 9.81 3.41 -2.03
CA PHE A 311 9.98 4.84 -2.31
C PHE A 311 11.25 5.41 -1.70
N SER A 312 11.53 5.05 -0.44
CA SER A 312 12.80 5.41 0.23
C SER A 312 14.03 4.83 -0.48
N ASP A 313 13.96 3.58 -0.97
CA ASP A 313 15.06 2.93 -1.70
C ASP A 313 15.38 3.66 -3.01
N ILE A 314 14.35 4.09 -3.75
CA ILE A 314 14.50 4.93 -4.95
C ILE A 314 15.25 6.23 -4.62
N GLU A 315 14.76 6.99 -3.63
CA GLU A 315 15.38 8.26 -3.26
C GLU A 315 16.84 8.08 -2.84
N ILE A 316 17.12 7.14 -1.95
CA ILE A 316 18.47 6.93 -1.41
C ILE A 316 19.42 6.45 -2.51
N HIS A 317 19.01 5.47 -3.31
CA HIS A 317 19.87 4.89 -4.33
C HIS A 317 20.22 5.90 -5.41
N TYR A 318 19.21 6.53 -6.02
CA TYR A 318 19.42 7.42 -7.16
C TYR A 318 19.89 8.82 -6.78
N PHE A 319 19.82 9.19 -5.50
CA PHE A 319 20.58 10.32 -4.95
C PHE A 319 22.08 9.99 -4.83
N ARG A 320 22.43 8.82 -4.27
CA ARG A 320 23.83 8.42 -4.03
C ARG A 320 24.58 7.99 -5.28
N PHE A 321 23.89 7.33 -6.20
CA PHE A 321 24.43 6.77 -7.44
C PHE A 321 23.66 7.32 -8.63
N PRO A 322 23.91 8.58 -9.03
CA PRO A 322 23.23 9.16 -10.17
C PRO A 322 23.44 8.30 -11.42
N HIS A 323 22.35 7.92 -12.09
CA HIS A 323 22.44 7.17 -13.34
C HIS A 323 23.24 8.00 -14.36
N GLN A 324 24.40 7.50 -14.77
CA GLN A 324 25.18 8.13 -15.82
C GLN A 324 24.50 7.84 -17.16
N SER A 325 23.60 8.72 -17.58
CA SER A 325 23.24 8.83 -19.00
C SER A 325 24.57 8.89 -19.77
N LYS A 326 24.71 8.08 -20.83
CA LYS A 326 25.90 7.99 -21.67
C LYS A 326 26.21 9.33 -22.37
N ARG A 327 26.58 10.37 -21.63
CA ARG A 327 27.51 11.39 -22.08
C ARG A 327 28.88 10.78 -21.87
N THR A 328 29.34 10.09 -22.91
CA THR A 328 30.68 9.57 -23.07
C THR A 328 31.69 10.51 -22.40
N VAL A 329 32.23 10.13 -21.24
CA VAL A 329 33.39 10.82 -20.69
C VAL A 329 34.52 10.53 -21.66
N ARG A 330 34.76 11.44 -22.61
CA ARG A 330 35.97 11.42 -23.42
C ARG A 330 37.12 11.76 -22.48
N ILE A 331 37.74 10.72 -21.93
CA ILE A 331 39.05 10.85 -21.30
C ILE A 331 40.04 11.14 -22.42
N TYR A 332 40.30 12.42 -22.68
CA TYR A 332 41.45 12.82 -23.48
C TYR A 332 42.69 12.50 -22.65
N ARG A 333 43.37 11.39 -22.97
CA ARG A 333 44.77 11.24 -22.58
C ARG A 333 45.56 12.26 -23.39
N SER A 334 45.94 13.37 -22.78
CA SER A 334 47.06 14.16 -23.29
C SER A 334 48.31 13.29 -23.14
N ASN A 335 48.91 12.89 -24.26
CA ASN A 335 50.27 12.39 -24.24
C ASN A 335 51.18 13.56 -23.82
N PRO A 336 51.94 13.46 -22.73
CA PRO A 336 53.04 14.38 -22.50
C PRO A 336 54.20 13.96 -23.40
N ALA A 337 54.48 14.82 -24.39
CA ALA A 337 55.72 14.94 -25.16
C ALA A 337 56.20 13.73 -25.97
N ASP A 338 56.23 13.91 -27.30
CA ASP A 338 57.44 13.77 -28.11
C ASP A 338 57.52 14.99 -29.05
#